data_AF-X6PAA3-F1
#
_entry.id   AF-X6PAA3-F1
#
_cell.length_a   1.000
_cell.length_b   1.000
_cell.length_c   1.000
_cell.angle_alpha   90.00
_cell.angle_beta   90.00
_cell.angle_gamma   90.00
#
_symmetry.space_group_name_H-M   'P 1'
#
loop_
_entity.id
_entity.type
_entity.pdbx_description
1 polymer ?
#
loop_
_entity_poly.entity_id
_entity_poly.type
_entity_poly.pdbx_seq_one_letter_code
_entity_poly.pdbx_strand_id
1 'polypeptide(L)'
;MSEIMKKGHDFIRSLSIQFAMPHYRVNEYPSFSNLFHLDLQMLQFDTKISWVNLTKMPRLRYISIVDLTFESSGTGSNSELFENISTSNIFDSDINNHDEKNSVETNQVFTAGDEKIEFVNSILDACPNILALFWNFAPWLSDIESEGTLHIPASLEWLLLRGIPSNKFIDLSQCKSISGINFCDIWPSSVKWPIGRSQKIGCACIELGNDEYSVDTFEEWDTFFSSQENWHVQLYLTAKTNIIYDFSYDQLFLPTASTIDSKISGRQGLYFADAMQMWLLNDSLQGRTQKELLFLKLVNPKHLQEYETWFDINCGNWIRYLGDFVEPVLMNFFDSPD
;
A
#
# COMPACT_ATOMS: atom_id res chain seq x y z
N MET A 1 0.58 1.89 -34.99
CA MET A 1 0.37 0.73 -34.09
C MET A 1 -0.62 -0.23 -34.75
N SER A 2 -0.24 -1.49 -34.97
CA SER A 2 -1.11 -2.47 -35.63
C SER A 2 -2.36 -2.76 -34.80
N GLU A 3 -3.44 -3.22 -35.43
CA GLU A 3 -4.71 -3.52 -34.74
C GLU A 3 -4.55 -4.60 -33.66
N ILE A 4 -3.60 -5.53 -33.87
CA ILE A 4 -3.23 -6.59 -32.91
C ILE A 4 -2.54 -5.98 -31.68
N MET A 5 -1.64 -5.01 -31.87
CA MET A 5 -0.98 -4.31 -30.76
C MET A 5 -1.96 -3.47 -29.94
N LYS A 6 -2.95 -2.82 -30.60
CA LYS A 6 -4.02 -2.11 -29.89
C LYS A 6 -4.87 -3.06 -29.05
N LYS A 7 -5.26 -4.22 -29.62
CA LYS A 7 -6.00 -5.26 -28.89
C LYS A 7 -5.20 -5.74 -27.69
N GLY A 8 -3.93 -6.11 -27.86
CA GLY A 8 -3.07 -6.56 -26.76
C GLY A 8 -2.96 -5.53 -25.63
N HIS A 9 -2.80 -4.25 -25.98
CA HIS A 9 -2.73 -3.16 -25.02
C HIS A 9 -4.03 -3.00 -24.20
N ASP A 10 -5.19 -3.12 -24.84
CA ASP A 10 -6.49 -3.07 -24.17
C ASP A 10 -6.73 -4.29 -23.26
N PHE A 11 -5.97 -5.39 -23.38
CA PHE A 11 -6.05 -6.52 -22.47
C PHE A 11 -5.11 -6.43 -21.28
N ILE A 12 -4.25 -5.41 -21.19
CA ILE A 12 -3.35 -5.26 -20.06
C ILE A 12 -4.17 -4.94 -18.81
N ARG A 13 -4.07 -5.84 -17.83
CA ARG A 13 -4.79 -5.79 -16.55
C ARG A 13 -3.85 -5.44 -15.40
N SER A 14 -2.63 -5.97 -15.42
CA SER A 14 -1.57 -5.72 -14.44
C SER A 14 -0.33 -5.20 -15.14
N LEU A 15 0.34 -4.22 -14.55
CA LEU A 15 1.59 -3.63 -15.05
C LEU A 15 2.55 -3.46 -13.88
N SER A 16 3.75 -4.04 -14.01
CA SER A 16 4.86 -3.79 -13.08
C SER A 16 5.92 -2.95 -13.79
N ILE A 17 6.42 -1.92 -13.12
CA ILE A 17 7.49 -1.04 -13.57
C ILE A 17 8.60 -1.11 -12.52
N GLN A 18 9.80 -1.51 -12.95
CA GLN A 18 10.94 -1.74 -12.07
C GLN A 18 12.15 -0.88 -12.46
N PHE A 19 12.97 -0.52 -11.48
CA PHE A 19 14.30 0.11 -11.59
C PHE A 19 14.35 1.54 -12.12
N ALA A 20 13.56 1.90 -13.12
CA ALA A 20 13.51 3.26 -13.61
C ALA A 20 12.31 3.55 -14.52
N MET A 21 11.81 4.78 -14.40
CA MET A 21 10.80 5.34 -15.28
C MET A 21 11.37 6.66 -15.83
N PRO A 22 11.65 6.79 -17.14
CA PRO A 22 12.22 8.01 -17.69
C PRO A 22 11.31 9.20 -17.40
N HIS A 23 11.83 10.23 -16.74
CA HIS A 23 11.04 11.31 -16.16
C HIS A 23 10.20 12.05 -17.21
N TYR A 24 10.81 12.33 -18.36
CA TYR A 24 10.17 13.04 -19.46
C TYR A 24 9.06 12.22 -20.14
N ARG A 25 8.99 10.90 -19.92
CA ARG A 25 8.03 10.02 -20.59
C ARG A 25 6.81 9.67 -19.76
N VAL A 26 6.73 10.03 -18.47
CA VAL A 26 5.53 9.75 -17.66
C VAL A 26 4.27 10.30 -18.34
N ASN A 27 4.38 11.50 -18.94
CA ASN A 27 3.32 12.14 -19.71
C ASN A 27 3.01 11.45 -21.05
N GLU A 28 3.95 10.66 -21.56
CA GLU A 28 3.88 9.92 -22.83
C GLU A 28 3.45 8.46 -22.64
N TYR A 29 3.31 7.97 -21.40
CA TYR A 29 2.86 6.60 -21.13
C TYR A 29 1.54 6.31 -21.84
N PRO A 30 1.34 5.12 -22.41
CA PRO A 30 0.11 4.85 -23.14
C PRO A 30 -1.08 4.71 -22.18
N SER A 31 -2.30 4.83 -22.73
CA SER A 31 -3.54 4.80 -21.94
C SER A 31 -3.99 3.37 -21.66
N PHE A 32 -3.69 2.84 -20.48
CA PHE A 32 -4.17 1.51 -20.09
C PHE A 32 -5.62 1.55 -19.55
N SER A 33 -6.58 1.61 -20.48
CA SER A 33 -8.02 1.71 -20.19
C SER A 33 -8.56 0.59 -19.28
N ASN A 34 -7.87 -0.55 -19.25
CA ASN A 34 -8.26 -1.79 -18.59
C ASN A 34 -7.35 -2.21 -17.44
N LEU A 35 -6.30 -1.42 -17.15
CA LEU A 35 -5.39 -1.66 -16.04
C LEU A 35 -6.16 -1.54 -14.73
N PHE A 36 -6.05 -2.57 -13.89
CA PHE A 36 -6.63 -2.60 -12.55
C PHE A 36 -5.54 -2.66 -11.46
N HIS A 37 -4.34 -3.15 -11.80
CA HIS A 37 -3.20 -3.24 -10.89
C HIS A 37 -1.96 -2.54 -11.47
N LEU A 38 -1.32 -1.70 -10.66
CA LEU A 38 -0.05 -1.06 -10.94
C LEU A 38 0.94 -1.36 -9.82
N ASP A 39 2.09 -1.89 -10.18
CA ASP A 39 3.18 -2.23 -9.27
C ASP A 39 4.43 -1.43 -9.64
N LEU A 40 4.92 -0.64 -8.70
CA LEU A 40 6.04 0.28 -8.87
C LEU A 40 7.15 -0.15 -7.92
N GLN A 41 8.26 -0.67 -8.45
CA GLN A 41 9.32 -1.23 -7.61
C GLN A 41 10.67 -0.61 -7.91
N MET A 42 11.43 -0.27 -6.86
CA MET A 42 12.80 0.23 -6.98
C MET A 42 12.89 1.44 -7.92
N LEU A 43 11.87 2.30 -7.91
CA LEU A 43 11.84 3.47 -8.80
C LEU A 43 12.71 4.56 -8.20
N GLN A 44 13.62 5.07 -9.03
CA GLN A 44 14.52 6.15 -8.67
C GLN A 44 14.26 7.37 -9.53
N PHE A 45 14.09 8.52 -8.87
CA PHE A 45 13.85 9.79 -9.53
C PHE A 45 14.88 10.84 -9.08
N ASP A 46 15.63 11.40 -10.03
CA ASP A 46 16.47 12.60 -9.87
C ASP A 46 15.77 13.96 -10.08
N THR A 47 14.45 13.99 -10.30
CA THR A 47 13.63 15.22 -10.33
C THR A 47 12.27 14.97 -9.68
N LYS A 48 11.63 16.02 -9.17
CA LYS A 48 10.23 15.94 -8.73
C LYS A 48 9.33 15.52 -9.90
N ILE A 49 8.52 14.49 -9.67
CA ILE A 49 7.54 14.00 -10.63
C ILE A 49 6.17 14.04 -9.96
N SER A 50 5.22 14.67 -10.63
CA SER A 50 3.80 14.49 -10.32
C SER A 50 3.22 13.42 -11.23
N TRP A 51 2.31 12.61 -10.71
CA TRP A 51 1.59 11.63 -11.52
C TRP A 51 0.53 12.33 -12.38
N VAL A 52 0.91 12.77 -13.58
CA VAL A 52 0.05 13.65 -14.41
C VAL A 52 -0.90 12.88 -15.33
N ASN A 53 -1.59 11.82 -14.87
CA ASN A 53 -2.58 11.21 -15.76
C ASN A 53 -3.86 10.61 -15.17
N LEU A 54 -4.73 11.52 -14.71
CA LEU A 54 -6.13 11.28 -14.32
C LEU A 54 -6.95 10.43 -15.30
N THR A 55 -6.62 10.42 -16.60
CA THR A 55 -7.47 9.79 -17.64
C THR A 55 -6.94 8.49 -18.22
N LYS A 56 -5.66 8.14 -18.01
CA LYS A 56 -5.05 7.00 -18.71
C LYS A 56 -5.32 5.64 -18.08
N MET A 57 -5.61 5.60 -16.78
CA MET A 57 -5.83 4.35 -16.02
C MET A 57 -7.16 4.42 -15.24
N PRO A 58 -8.30 4.64 -15.91
CA PRO A 58 -9.59 4.90 -15.24
C PRO A 58 -10.11 3.72 -14.42
N ARG A 59 -9.59 2.51 -14.70
CA ARG A 59 -9.96 1.26 -14.03
C ARG A 59 -8.96 0.81 -12.98
N LEU A 60 -7.98 1.64 -12.62
CA LEU A 60 -7.01 1.29 -11.57
C LEU A 60 -7.74 1.09 -10.24
N ARG A 61 -7.35 0.04 -9.51
CA ARG A 61 -7.98 -0.43 -8.27
C ARG A 61 -6.97 -0.76 -7.19
N TYR A 62 -5.83 -1.29 -7.57
CA TYR A 62 -4.78 -1.69 -6.65
C TYR A 62 -3.44 -1.10 -7.07
N ILE A 63 -2.72 -0.52 -6.10
CA ILE A 63 -1.37 0.01 -6.29
C ILE A 63 -0.43 -0.62 -5.27
N SER A 64 0.72 -1.09 -5.76
CA SER A 64 1.86 -1.53 -4.98
C SER A 64 3.03 -0.57 -5.25
N ILE A 65 3.64 -0.04 -4.20
CA ILE A 65 4.83 0.82 -4.28
C ILE A 65 5.88 0.25 -3.33
N VAL A 66 7.05 -0.09 -3.87
CA VAL A 66 8.16 -0.68 -3.11
C VAL A 66 9.43 0.07 -3.49
N ASP A 67 10.19 0.51 -2.48
CA ASP A 67 11.52 1.10 -2.64
C ASP A 67 11.57 2.29 -3.61
N LEU A 68 10.66 3.25 -3.41
CA LEU A 68 10.68 4.53 -4.11
C LEU A 68 11.79 5.43 -3.56
N THR A 69 12.66 5.95 -4.42
CA THR A 69 13.78 6.83 -4.07
C THR A 69 13.78 8.11 -4.89
N PHE A 70 14.10 9.22 -4.23
CA PHE A 70 14.37 10.51 -4.87
C PHE A 70 15.80 10.88 -4.56
N GLU A 71 16.66 10.92 -5.57
CA GLU A 71 18.07 11.25 -5.38
C GLU A 71 18.30 12.75 -5.48
N SER A 72 18.99 13.30 -4.48
CA SER A 72 19.55 14.64 -4.59
C SER A 72 20.58 14.69 -5.72
N SER A 73 20.67 15.80 -6.43
CA SER A 73 21.39 16.02 -7.69
C SER A 73 22.93 15.88 -7.63
N GLY A 74 23.49 15.10 -6.70
CA GLY A 74 24.92 14.90 -6.48
C GLY A 74 25.41 13.44 -6.55
N THR A 75 24.52 12.45 -6.54
CA THR A 75 24.83 11.05 -6.86
C THR A 75 24.51 10.81 -8.34
N GLY A 76 25.35 10.05 -9.05
CA GLY A 76 25.31 9.94 -10.52
C GLY A 76 23.89 9.80 -11.08
N SER A 77 23.46 10.80 -11.85
CA SER A 77 22.08 10.91 -12.31
C SER A 77 21.74 9.78 -13.30
N ASN A 78 20.70 9.01 -12.98
CA ASN A 78 20.12 8.04 -13.91
C ASN A 78 19.65 8.72 -15.21
N SER A 79 19.30 10.01 -15.17
CA SER A 79 18.98 10.77 -16.39
C SER A 79 20.13 10.74 -17.41
N GLU A 80 21.40 10.80 -16.98
CA GLU A 80 22.55 10.69 -17.88
C GLU A 80 22.62 9.29 -18.51
N LEU A 81 22.33 8.23 -17.74
CA LEU A 81 22.25 6.86 -18.27
C LEU A 81 21.11 6.71 -19.29
N PHE A 82 19.92 7.26 -19.02
CA PHE A 82 18.78 7.19 -19.95
C PHE A 82 18.97 8.05 -21.19
N GLU A 83 19.56 9.24 -21.06
CA GLU A 83 19.95 10.06 -22.21
C GLU A 83 20.97 9.31 -23.08
N ASN A 84 21.99 8.69 -22.48
CA ASN A 84 22.97 7.86 -23.19
C ASN A 84 22.34 6.63 -23.85
N ILE A 85 21.36 5.97 -23.23
CA ILE A 85 20.64 4.83 -23.84
C ILE A 85 19.76 5.30 -25.00
N SER A 86 19.05 6.42 -24.83
CA SER A 86 18.17 6.96 -25.87
C SER A 86 18.94 7.47 -27.10
N THR A 87 20.20 7.88 -26.90
CA THR A 87 21.11 8.32 -27.96
C THR A 87 22.01 7.20 -28.50
N SER A 88 22.11 6.03 -27.84
CA SER A 88 23.03 4.95 -28.21
C SER A 88 22.45 3.86 -29.11
N ASN A 89 21.18 3.93 -29.52
CA ASN A 89 20.67 3.02 -30.56
C ASN A 89 20.91 3.56 -31.99
N ILE A 90 22.03 3.07 -32.54
CA ILE A 90 22.23 2.63 -33.93
C ILE A 90 22.33 3.73 -34.99
N PHE A 91 23.58 3.96 -35.42
CA PHE A 91 23.90 4.41 -36.77
C PHE A 91 23.11 3.58 -37.79
N ASP A 92 22.04 4.16 -38.32
CA ASP A 92 21.69 3.95 -39.72
C ASP A 92 21.31 5.30 -40.34
N SER A 93 22.26 5.80 -41.14
CA SER A 93 22.20 6.83 -42.17
C SER A 93 21.24 8.03 -42.04
N ASP A 94 21.87 9.22 -42.00
CA ASP A 94 21.43 10.49 -42.61
C ASP A 94 19.94 10.86 -42.48
N ILE A 95 19.55 11.39 -41.32
CA ILE A 95 18.47 12.37 -41.27
C ILE A 95 18.91 13.54 -40.38
N ASN A 96 19.29 14.64 -41.03
CA ASN A 96 19.30 15.97 -40.44
C ASN A 96 17.90 16.29 -39.92
N ASN A 97 17.66 16.07 -38.63
CA ASN A 97 16.58 16.75 -37.91
C ASN A 97 17.19 17.48 -36.73
N HIS A 98 17.23 18.80 -36.86
CA HIS A 98 17.27 19.72 -35.73
C HIS A 98 16.00 19.50 -34.91
N ASP A 99 16.05 18.58 -33.95
CA ASP A 99 15.07 18.59 -32.88
C ASP A 99 15.49 19.66 -31.87
N GLU A 100 14.68 20.72 -31.84
CA GLU A 100 14.70 21.74 -30.81
C GLU A 100 14.71 21.06 -29.43
N LYS A 101 15.81 21.19 -28.71
CA LYS A 101 15.85 21.02 -27.26
C LYS A 101 14.93 22.07 -26.63
N ASN A 102 13.63 21.80 -26.63
CA ASN A 102 12.73 22.40 -25.66
C ASN A 102 13.08 21.76 -24.32
N SER A 103 14.12 22.27 -23.68
CA SER A 103 14.37 22.07 -22.26
C SER A 103 13.16 22.67 -21.54
N VAL A 104 12.15 21.84 -21.30
CA VAL A 104 11.10 22.16 -20.35
C VAL A 104 11.83 22.54 -19.07
N GLU A 105 11.62 23.77 -18.59
CA GLU A 105 12.16 24.28 -17.34
C GLU A 105 11.72 23.36 -16.19
N THR A 106 12.48 22.30 -15.91
CA THR A 106 12.36 21.48 -14.71
C THR A 106 13.31 22.02 -13.64
N ASN A 107 13.26 23.34 -13.40
CA ASN A 107 14.00 23.98 -12.32
C ASN A 107 13.20 23.96 -11.00
N GLN A 108 12.59 22.84 -10.64
CA GLN A 108 12.17 22.61 -9.26
C GLN A 108 13.26 21.79 -8.57
N VAL A 109 14.26 22.51 -8.07
CA VAL A 109 15.30 21.96 -7.21
C VAL A 109 14.64 21.45 -5.92
N PHE A 110 14.95 20.21 -5.55
CA PHE A 110 14.49 19.55 -4.33
C PHE A 110 14.81 20.39 -3.11
N THR A 111 13.80 20.67 -2.29
CA THR A 111 13.98 21.48 -1.09
C THR A 111 13.30 20.91 0.14
N ALA A 112 12.60 19.76 0.05
CA ALA A 112 11.65 19.41 1.11
C ALA A 112 11.54 17.94 1.55
N GLY A 113 12.21 16.93 0.98
CA GLY A 113 12.29 15.56 1.57
C GLY A 113 10.94 14.83 1.74
N ASP A 114 9.86 15.38 1.17
CA ASP A 114 8.50 14.86 1.19
C ASP A 114 8.06 14.33 -0.18
N GLU A 115 8.98 14.28 -1.15
CA GLU A 115 8.70 13.99 -2.55
C GLU A 115 8.05 12.62 -2.74
N LYS A 116 8.42 11.64 -1.91
CA LYS A 116 7.79 10.31 -1.91
C LYS A 116 6.30 10.40 -1.57
N ILE A 117 5.94 11.14 -0.52
CA ILE A 117 4.55 11.32 -0.10
C ILE A 117 3.80 12.13 -1.13
N GLU A 118 4.39 13.22 -1.65
CA GLU A 118 3.77 14.01 -2.71
C GLU A 118 3.49 13.17 -3.96
N PHE A 119 4.42 12.30 -4.35
CA PHE A 119 4.25 11.39 -5.47
C PHE A 119 3.09 10.42 -5.23
N VAL A 120 3.07 9.72 -4.07
CA VAL A 120 1.98 8.80 -3.74
C VAL A 120 0.64 9.52 -3.69
N ASN A 121 0.56 10.68 -3.02
CA ASN A 121 -0.65 11.51 -2.98
C ASN A 121 -1.11 11.88 -4.40
N SER A 122 -0.19 12.28 -5.29
CA SER A 122 -0.55 12.61 -6.66
C SER A 122 -1.17 11.43 -7.43
N ILE A 123 -0.75 10.19 -7.13
CA ILE A 123 -1.37 8.99 -7.71
C ILE A 123 -2.77 8.77 -7.12
N LEU A 124 -2.92 8.88 -5.79
CA LEU A 124 -4.19 8.68 -5.10
C LEU A 124 -5.24 9.71 -5.54
N ASP A 125 -4.84 10.97 -5.68
CA ASP A 125 -5.67 12.06 -6.19
C ASP A 125 -6.07 11.82 -7.65
N ALA A 126 -5.14 11.27 -8.45
CA ALA A 126 -5.38 11.00 -9.85
C ALA A 126 -6.31 9.80 -10.10
N CYS A 127 -6.43 8.88 -9.13
CA CYS A 127 -7.09 7.59 -9.31
C CYS A 127 -8.15 7.38 -8.22
N PRO A 128 -9.33 8.03 -8.34
CA PRO A 128 -10.35 8.05 -7.29
C PRO A 128 -11.06 6.71 -7.04
N ASN A 129 -10.79 5.69 -7.85
CA ASN A 129 -11.38 4.36 -7.72
C ASN A 129 -10.43 3.34 -7.07
N ILE A 130 -9.30 3.76 -6.51
CA ILE A 130 -8.38 2.85 -5.81
C ILE A 130 -9.11 2.28 -4.58
N LEU A 131 -9.03 0.96 -4.45
CA LEU A 131 -9.57 0.16 -3.36
C LEU A 131 -8.45 -0.37 -2.46
N ALA A 132 -7.24 -0.57 -2.98
CA ALA A 132 -6.12 -1.10 -2.20
C ALA A 132 -4.81 -0.35 -2.47
N LEU A 133 -4.06 -0.07 -1.40
CA LEU A 133 -2.73 0.50 -1.44
C LEU A 133 -1.78 -0.38 -0.60
N PHE A 134 -0.71 -0.85 -1.22
CA PHE A 134 0.46 -1.39 -0.55
C PHE A 134 1.62 -0.43 -0.77
N TRP A 135 2.23 0.04 0.32
CA TRP A 135 3.43 0.86 0.25
C TRP A 135 4.49 0.41 1.26
N ASN A 136 5.63 -0.04 0.74
CA ASN A 136 6.84 -0.22 1.51
C ASN A 136 7.72 1.03 1.38
N PHE A 137 7.72 1.85 2.43
CA PHE A 137 8.57 3.03 2.49
C PHE A 137 9.99 2.59 2.85
N ALA A 138 10.93 2.72 1.90
CA ALA A 138 12.35 2.55 2.18
C ALA A 138 12.90 3.86 2.75
N PRO A 139 13.20 3.95 4.06
CA PRO A 139 13.69 5.19 4.65
C PRO A 139 15.15 5.44 4.25
N TRP A 140 15.43 6.66 3.80
CA TRP A 140 16.78 7.19 3.64
C TRP A 140 16.99 8.32 4.66
N LEU A 141 18.25 8.62 4.99
CA LEU A 141 18.59 9.66 5.98
C LEU A 141 17.95 11.03 5.68
N SER A 142 17.80 11.38 4.39
CA SER A 142 17.16 12.61 3.93
C SER A 142 15.65 12.68 4.18
N ASP A 143 14.98 11.53 4.36
CA ASP A 143 13.51 11.48 4.52
C ASP A 143 13.06 11.83 5.95
N ILE A 144 14.00 11.88 6.90
CA ILE A 144 13.74 12.07 8.34
C ILE A 144 13.62 13.57 8.69
N GLU A 145 14.09 14.46 7.82
CA GLU A 145 14.19 15.89 8.13
C GLU A 145 12.93 16.70 7.82
N SER A 146 11.95 16.13 7.11
CA SER A 146 10.77 16.88 6.69
C SER A 146 9.45 16.25 7.08
N GLU A 147 8.46 17.09 7.32
CA GLU A 147 7.09 16.63 7.57
C GLU A 147 6.36 16.40 6.26
N GLY A 148 5.47 15.41 6.23
CA GLY A 148 4.61 15.14 5.07
C GLY A 148 3.39 14.35 5.50
N THR A 149 2.27 14.51 4.80
CA THR A 149 1.03 13.80 5.12
C THR A 149 0.54 12.97 3.94
N LEU A 150 0.43 11.66 4.12
CA LEU A 150 -0.21 10.75 3.17
C LEU A 150 -1.74 10.87 3.31
N HIS A 151 -2.40 11.34 2.27
CA HIS A 151 -3.85 11.54 2.25
C HIS A 151 -4.55 10.30 1.71
N ILE A 152 -5.21 9.55 2.59
CA ILE A 152 -5.92 8.32 2.18
C ILE A 152 -7.32 8.67 1.66
N PRO A 153 -7.66 8.31 0.41
CA PRO A 153 -8.96 8.64 -0.18
C PRO A 153 -10.08 7.81 0.46
N ALA A 154 -11.30 8.37 0.45
CA ALA A 154 -12.47 7.73 1.04
C ALA A 154 -12.88 6.42 0.36
N SER A 155 -12.40 6.15 -0.86
CA SER A 155 -12.66 4.92 -1.63
C SER A 155 -11.83 3.73 -1.16
N LEU A 156 -10.74 3.97 -0.42
CA LEU A 156 -9.80 2.91 -0.05
C LEU A 156 -10.45 1.92 0.94
N GLU A 157 -10.34 0.63 0.64
CA GLU A 157 -10.85 -0.47 1.47
C GLU A 157 -9.70 -1.22 2.17
N TRP A 158 -8.50 -1.26 1.56
CA TRP A 158 -7.34 -1.98 2.10
C TRP A 158 -6.08 -1.13 2.08
N LEU A 159 -5.38 -1.08 3.20
CA LEU A 159 -4.17 -0.30 3.37
C LEU A 159 -3.07 -1.13 4.04
N LEU A 160 -1.93 -1.31 3.39
CA LEU A 160 -0.72 -1.87 4.00
C LEU A 160 0.40 -0.84 3.86
N LEU A 161 0.91 -0.34 4.98
CA LEU A 161 2.02 0.61 5.02
C LEU A 161 3.14 0.03 5.87
N ARG A 162 4.37 0.10 5.37
CA ARG A 162 5.58 -0.32 6.10
C ARG A 162 6.62 0.78 6.12
N GLY A 163 7.29 0.94 7.27
CA GLY A 163 8.48 1.78 7.38
C GLY A 163 8.25 3.28 7.23
N ILE A 164 7.02 3.77 7.45
CA ILE A 164 6.72 5.21 7.37
C ILE A 164 7.38 5.90 8.58
N PRO A 165 8.28 6.88 8.37
CA PRO A 165 8.96 7.58 9.46
C PRO A 165 8.00 8.32 10.40
N SER A 166 8.37 8.48 11.67
CA SER A 166 7.51 9.09 12.70
C SER A 166 7.20 10.57 12.46
N ASN A 167 8.06 11.29 11.72
CA ASN A 167 7.86 12.67 11.28
C ASN A 167 6.87 12.79 10.10
N LYS A 168 6.38 11.68 9.55
CA LYS A 168 5.35 11.65 8.52
C LYS A 168 4.01 11.23 9.11
N PHE A 169 2.93 11.77 8.55
CA PHE A 169 1.58 11.54 9.01
C PHE A 169 0.75 10.76 7.98
N ILE A 170 -0.19 9.96 8.48
CA ILE A 170 -1.16 9.22 7.67
C ILE A 170 -2.54 9.77 8.00
N ASP A 171 -3.20 10.42 7.03
CA ASP A 171 -4.52 11.01 7.22
C ASP A 171 -5.63 10.05 6.79
N LEU A 172 -6.24 9.40 7.78
CA LEU A 172 -7.42 8.55 7.61
C LEU A 172 -8.74 9.31 7.83
N SER A 173 -8.71 10.64 7.99
CA SER A 173 -9.88 11.41 8.43
C SER A 173 -11.11 11.29 7.51
N GLN A 174 -10.86 11.08 6.22
CA GLN A 174 -11.90 10.92 5.18
C GLN A 174 -12.35 9.47 4.97
N CYS A 175 -11.67 8.50 5.58
CA CYS A 175 -11.93 7.08 5.36
C CYS A 175 -13.24 6.64 6.02
N LYS A 176 -14.09 5.97 5.23
CA LYS A 176 -15.42 5.50 5.67
C LYS A 176 -15.64 4.00 5.48
N SER A 177 -14.77 3.33 4.73
CA SER A 177 -15.02 1.98 4.21
C SER A 177 -13.78 1.09 4.27
N ILE A 178 -12.80 1.42 5.12
CA ILE A 178 -11.61 0.58 5.25
C ILE A 178 -12.02 -0.74 5.92
N SER A 179 -11.89 -1.83 5.17
CA SER A 179 -12.06 -3.19 5.67
C SER A 179 -10.85 -3.64 6.49
N GLY A 180 -9.63 -3.32 6.03
CA GLY A 180 -8.41 -3.76 6.69
C GLY A 180 -7.25 -2.76 6.56
N ILE A 181 -6.56 -2.55 7.67
CA ILE A 181 -5.29 -1.83 7.74
C ILE A 181 -4.23 -2.77 8.28
N ASN A 182 -3.05 -2.73 7.70
CA ASN A 182 -1.85 -3.33 8.26
C ASN A 182 -0.75 -2.26 8.33
N PHE A 183 -0.33 -1.95 9.54
CA PHE A 183 0.72 -1.00 9.81
C PHE A 183 1.94 -1.75 10.34
N CYS A 184 3.06 -1.63 9.64
CA CYS A 184 4.35 -2.15 10.07
C CYS A 184 5.28 -0.99 10.40
N ASP A 185 5.76 -0.93 11.64
CA ASP A 185 6.67 0.12 12.14
C ASP A 185 6.08 1.53 12.08
N ILE A 186 4.79 1.67 12.42
CA ILE A 186 4.08 2.96 12.44
C ILE A 186 3.56 3.25 13.83
N TRP A 187 3.79 4.49 14.27
CA TRP A 187 3.38 4.97 15.58
C TRP A 187 1.91 5.44 15.56
N PRO A 188 1.14 5.22 16.65
CA PRO A 188 -0.25 5.68 16.69
C PRO A 188 -0.38 7.20 16.51
N SER A 189 0.60 7.96 17.01
CA SER A 189 0.67 9.43 16.93
C SER A 189 0.88 9.96 15.51
N SER A 190 1.44 9.14 14.61
CA SER A 190 1.59 9.46 13.19
C SER A 190 0.29 9.27 12.40
N VAL A 191 -0.78 8.75 13.01
CA VAL A 191 -2.04 8.47 12.31
C VAL A 191 -3.11 9.47 12.74
N LYS A 192 -3.63 10.24 11.78
CA LYS A 192 -4.80 11.09 11.99
C LYS A 192 -6.06 10.29 11.69
N TRP A 193 -6.76 9.92 12.75
CA TRP A 193 -7.93 9.05 12.70
C TRP A 193 -9.21 9.75 12.20
N PRO A 194 -10.21 8.99 11.74
CA PRO A 194 -11.52 9.52 11.38
C PRO A 194 -12.19 10.29 12.52
N ILE A 195 -12.47 11.57 12.29
CA ILE A 195 -13.28 12.39 13.20
C ILE A 195 -14.75 11.92 13.15
N GLY A 196 -15.40 11.79 14.31
CA GLY A 196 -16.81 11.39 14.43
C GLY A 196 -17.02 9.97 14.96
N ARG A 197 -18.15 9.31 14.60
CA ARG A 197 -18.53 7.99 15.14
C ARG A 197 -17.38 6.97 15.03
N SER A 198 -17.11 6.27 16.13
CA SER A 198 -16.20 5.14 16.27
C SER A 198 -16.57 3.97 15.32
N GLN A 199 -15.62 3.08 15.03
CA GLN A 199 -15.77 1.85 14.22
C GLN A 199 -15.99 2.03 12.70
N LYS A 200 -15.16 2.85 12.04
CA LYS A 200 -15.15 2.97 10.56
C LYS A 200 -14.20 1.99 9.87
N ILE A 201 -13.36 1.31 10.64
CA ILE A 201 -12.33 0.40 10.15
C ILE A 201 -12.68 -1.02 10.61
N GLY A 202 -12.70 -1.97 9.69
CA GLY A 202 -13.01 -3.37 10.00
C GLY A 202 -11.93 -3.99 10.90
N CYS A 203 -10.71 -4.12 10.40
CA CYS A 203 -9.58 -4.64 11.17
C CYS A 203 -8.35 -3.76 11.05
N ALA A 204 -7.62 -3.58 12.15
CA ALA A 204 -6.28 -3.03 12.16
C ALA A 204 -5.31 -4.09 12.68
N CYS A 205 -4.35 -4.48 11.85
CA CYS A 205 -3.22 -5.30 12.24
C CYS A 205 -2.00 -4.41 12.45
N ILE A 206 -1.35 -4.58 13.59
CA ILE A 206 -0.10 -3.88 13.91
C ILE A 206 1.02 -4.91 13.93
N GLU A 207 1.95 -4.73 12.99
CA GLU A 207 3.20 -5.43 12.84
C GLU A 207 4.33 -4.52 13.34
N LEU A 208 5.36 -5.10 13.92
CA LEU A 208 6.62 -4.40 14.16
C LEU A 208 7.72 -5.22 13.52
N GLY A 209 8.68 -4.52 12.93
CA GLY A 209 9.92 -5.07 12.43
C GLY A 209 10.72 -5.73 13.55
N ASN A 210 11.75 -6.46 13.15
CA ASN A 210 12.58 -7.27 14.04
C ASN A 210 13.50 -6.46 14.97
N ASP A 211 13.35 -5.13 15.05
CA ASP A 211 14.25 -4.27 15.83
C ASP A 211 13.93 -4.28 17.34
N GLU A 212 14.97 -4.12 18.15
CA GLU A 212 14.93 -4.15 19.62
C GLU A 212 14.04 -3.03 20.24
N TYR A 213 13.71 -1.99 19.48
CA TYR A 213 12.81 -0.91 19.89
C TYR A 213 11.31 -1.26 19.79
N SER A 214 10.98 -2.48 19.36
CA SER A 214 9.60 -2.95 19.10
C SER A 214 8.74 -3.23 20.35
N VAL A 215 9.25 -3.09 21.57
CA VAL A 215 8.41 -3.31 22.76
C VAL A 215 7.52 -2.10 23.03
N ASP A 216 8.08 -0.89 22.96
CA ASP A 216 7.38 0.35 23.32
C ASP A 216 6.21 0.64 22.37
N THR A 217 6.35 0.33 21.06
CA THR A 217 5.31 0.65 20.08
C THR A 217 4.03 -0.18 20.28
N PHE A 218 4.10 -1.45 20.72
CA PHE A 218 2.88 -2.22 21.04
C PHE A 218 2.17 -1.65 22.26
N GLU A 219 2.92 -1.27 23.31
CA GLU A 219 2.34 -0.64 24.50
C GLU A 219 1.64 0.69 24.17
N GLU A 220 2.18 1.45 23.22
CA GLU A 220 1.53 2.67 22.74
C GLU A 220 0.24 2.40 21.96
N TRP A 221 0.20 1.38 21.10
CA TRP A 221 -1.03 0.97 20.42
C TRP A 221 -2.09 0.45 21.40
N ASP A 222 -1.69 -0.36 22.38
CA ASP A 222 -2.57 -0.84 23.46
C ASP A 222 -3.10 0.34 24.29
N THR A 223 -2.24 1.31 24.60
CA THR A 223 -2.61 2.55 25.31
C THR A 223 -3.55 3.39 24.47
N PHE A 224 -3.30 3.54 23.17
CA PHE A 224 -4.15 4.26 22.24
C PHE A 224 -5.57 3.66 22.22
N PHE A 225 -5.68 2.34 22.01
CA PHE A 225 -6.95 1.62 22.03
C PHE A 225 -7.57 1.43 23.42
N SER A 226 -6.86 1.82 24.49
CA SER A 226 -7.43 1.80 25.83
C SER A 226 -8.51 2.88 26.04
N SER A 227 -8.46 3.97 25.26
CA SER A 227 -9.51 5.01 25.28
C SER A 227 -10.63 4.70 24.29
N GLN A 228 -11.88 4.77 24.76
CA GLN A 228 -13.07 4.51 23.92
C GLN A 228 -13.21 5.50 22.76
N GLU A 229 -12.69 6.73 22.90
CA GLU A 229 -12.70 7.73 21.83
C GLU A 229 -11.87 7.31 20.61
N ASN A 230 -10.90 6.40 20.81
CA ASN A 230 -9.97 5.88 19.82
C ASN A 230 -10.43 4.54 19.22
N TRP A 231 -11.61 4.02 19.58
CA TRP A 231 -12.17 2.79 19.02
C TRP A 231 -12.69 2.99 17.60
N HIS A 232 -11.84 3.46 16.70
CA HIS A 232 -12.14 3.63 15.27
C HIS A 232 -12.18 2.29 14.51
N VAL A 233 -11.70 1.22 15.15
CA VAL A 233 -11.51 -0.12 14.59
C VAL A 233 -12.48 -1.11 15.26
N GLN A 234 -13.01 -2.08 14.52
CA GLN A 234 -13.83 -3.18 15.08
C GLN A 234 -12.95 -4.30 15.65
N LEU A 235 -11.95 -4.75 14.89
CA LEU A 235 -11.01 -5.79 15.27
C LEU A 235 -9.58 -5.27 15.32
N TYR A 236 -8.89 -5.47 16.43
CA TYR A 236 -7.49 -5.11 16.58
C TYR A 236 -6.64 -6.38 16.71
N LEU A 237 -5.69 -6.59 15.80
CA LEU A 237 -4.80 -7.75 15.79
C LEU A 237 -3.36 -7.33 16.05
N THR A 238 -2.80 -7.82 17.14
CA THR A 238 -1.38 -7.67 17.47
C THR A 238 -0.60 -8.79 16.80
N ALA A 239 0.16 -8.51 15.73
CA ALA A 239 0.84 -9.56 14.99
C ALA A 239 1.84 -10.34 15.88
N LYS A 240 2.56 -9.65 16.78
CA LYS A 240 3.61 -10.25 17.63
C LYS A 240 3.09 -11.33 18.58
N THR A 241 1.96 -11.05 19.22
CA THR A 241 1.33 -12.00 20.15
C THR A 241 0.26 -12.85 19.47
N ASN A 242 -0.09 -12.52 18.22
CA ASN A 242 -1.16 -13.11 17.45
C ASN A 242 -2.48 -13.14 18.25
N ILE A 243 -2.78 -12.03 18.94
CA ILE A 243 -3.98 -11.84 19.75
C ILE A 243 -4.88 -10.86 19.02
N ILE A 244 -6.16 -11.21 18.90
CA ILE A 244 -7.20 -10.35 18.34
C ILE A 244 -8.12 -9.87 19.46
N TYR A 245 -8.47 -8.58 19.42
CA TYR A 245 -9.39 -7.92 20.33
C TYR A 245 -10.59 -7.40 19.55
N ASP A 246 -11.77 -7.48 20.15
CA ASP A 246 -13.02 -7.02 19.57
C ASP A 246 -13.49 -5.73 20.25
N PHE A 247 -13.33 -4.61 19.55
CA PHE A 247 -13.76 -3.29 19.96
C PHE A 247 -15.14 -2.90 19.42
N SER A 248 -15.88 -3.82 18.78
CA SER A 248 -17.27 -3.61 18.37
C SER A 248 -18.18 -3.33 19.57
N TYR A 249 -19.30 -2.62 19.34
CA TYR A 249 -20.15 -2.12 20.42
C TYR A 249 -20.66 -3.24 21.35
N ASP A 250 -20.97 -4.41 20.79
CA ASP A 250 -21.53 -5.57 21.51
C ASP A 250 -20.58 -6.78 21.58
N GLN A 251 -19.30 -6.64 21.23
CA GLN A 251 -18.35 -7.77 21.09
C GLN A 251 -18.91 -8.87 20.17
N LEU A 252 -19.34 -8.46 18.98
CA LEU A 252 -20.06 -9.30 18.03
C LEU A 252 -19.20 -10.39 17.38
N PHE A 253 -17.87 -10.25 17.42
CA PHE A 253 -16.94 -11.10 16.70
C PHE A 253 -16.24 -12.12 17.60
N LEU A 254 -15.99 -11.78 18.87
CA LEU A 254 -15.26 -12.65 19.81
C LEU A 254 -16.10 -12.92 21.08
N PRO A 255 -16.05 -14.14 21.64
CA PRO A 255 -16.75 -14.45 22.87
C PRO A 255 -16.09 -13.75 24.08
N THR A 256 -16.90 -13.41 25.07
CA THR A 256 -16.44 -12.81 26.34
C THR A 256 -15.67 -13.77 27.24
N ALA A 257 -15.74 -15.08 27.01
CA ALA A 257 -15.14 -16.12 27.84
C ALA A 257 -13.85 -16.68 27.22
N SER A 258 -12.82 -15.83 27.09
CA SER A 258 -11.46 -16.27 26.74
C SER A 258 -10.65 -16.52 28.02
N THR A 259 -9.77 -17.53 27.99
CA THR A 259 -8.90 -17.91 29.13
C THR A 259 -7.56 -17.16 29.13
N ILE A 260 -7.34 -16.27 28.17
CA ILE A 260 -6.12 -15.47 28.08
C ILE A 260 -6.21 -14.33 29.12
N ASP A 261 -5.10 -13.92 29.73
CA ASP A 261 -5.12 -12.80 30.71
C ASP A 261 -4.93 -11.41 30.05
N SER A 262 -4.61 -11.38 28.76
CA SER A 262 -4.38 -10.16 27.98
C SER A 262 -5.66 -9.36 27.75
N LYS A 263 -5.69 -8.11 28.27
CA LYS A 263 -6.83 -7.21 28.20
C LYS A 263 -6.43 -5.81 27.78
N ILE A 264 -7.25 -5.18 26.94
CA ILE A 264 -7.14 -3.76 26.61
C ILE A 264 -8.46 -3.09 26.95
N SER A 265 -8.44 -2.06 27.81
CA SER A 265 -9.66 -1.40 28.31
C SER A 265 -10.71 -2.36 28.90
N GLY A 266 -10.26 -3.45 29.54
CA GLY A 266 -11.14 -4.50 30.07
C GLY A 266 -11.76 -5.43 29.01
N ARG A 267 -11.46 -5.24 27.72
CA ARG A 267 -11.84 -6.16 26.65
C ARG A 267 -10.82 -7.29 26.56
N GLN A 268 -11.34 -8.51 26.58
CA GLN A 268 -10.54 -9.72 26.58
C GLN A 268 -10.03 -10.04 25.18
N GLY A 269 -8.72 -10.27 25.04
CA GLY A 269 -8.13 -10.79 23.80
C GLY A 269 -8.39 -12.28 23.61
N LEU A 270 -8.35 -12.74 22.36
CA LEU A 270 -8.37 -14.15 21.98
C LEU A 270 -7.18 -14.43 21.05
N TYR A 271 -6.56 -15.62 21.13
CA TYR A 271 -5.58 -16.01 20.13
C TYR A 271 -6.25 -16.06 18.76
N PHE A 272 -5.60 -15.52 17.75
CA PHE A 272 -6.18 -15.42 16.43
C PHE A 272 -6.57 -16.80 15.88
N ALA A 273 -5.75 -17.83 16.09
CA ALA A 273 -6.07 -19.21 15.70
C ALA A 273 -7.38 -19.72 16.33
N ASP A 274 -7.63 -19.39 17.60
CA ASP A 274 -8.86 -19.78 18.31
C ASP A 274 -10.07 -19.02 17.77
N ALA A 275 -9.93 -17.71 17.53
CA ALA A 275 -10.95 -16.90 16.87
C ALA A 275 -11.34 -17.48 15.51
N MET A 276 -10.35 -17.96 14.75
CA MET A 276 -10.56 -18.58 13.45
C MET A 276 -11.31 -19.90 13.54
N GLN A 277 -10.95 -20.75 14.51
CA GLN A 277 -11.67 -22.00 14.74
C GLN A 277 -13.14 -21.74 15.08
N MET A 278 -13.43 -20.69 15.83
CA MET A 278 -14.81 -20.31 16.14
C MET A 278 -15.61 -19.86 14.93
N TRP A 279 -15.02 -19.04 14.06
CA TRP A 279 -15.70 -18.62 12.83
C TRP A 279 -15.92 -19.79 11.86
N LEU A 280 -14.99 -20.75 11.81
CA LEU A 280 -15.16 -22.01 11.05
C LEU A 280 -16.33 -22.86 11.54
N LEU A 281 -16.54 -22.96 12.85
CA LEU A 281 -17.58 -23.82 13.42
C LEU A 281 -19.00 -23.29 13.17
N ASN A 282 -19.15 -21.98 12.95
CA ASN A 282 -20.44 -21.34 12.71
C ASN A 282 -20.86 -21.26 11.25
N ASP A 283 -19.91 -21.38 10.31
CA ASP A 283 -20.17 -21.23 8.87
C ASP A 283 -19.96 -22.57 8.12
N SER A 284 -20.71 -22.81 7.03
CA SER A 284 -20.59 -24.01 6.20
C SER A 284 -19.34 -24.00 5.30
N LEU A 285 -18.22 -23.45 5.78
CA LEU A 285 -17.01 -23.13 5.04
C LEU A 285 -15.92 -24.21 5.18
N GLN A 286 -16.31 -25.49 5.16
CA GLN A 286 -15.34 -26.59 5.20
C GLN A 286 -14.41 -26.54 3.97
N GLY A 287 -13.09 -26.47 4.23
CA GLY A 287 -12.04 -26.53 3.19
C GLY A 287 -11.32 -25.22 2.89
N ARG A 288 -11.71 -24.08 3.49
CA ARG A 288 -10.98 -22.80 3.37
C ARG A 288 -9.85 -22.71 4.40
N THR A 289 -8.79 -21.97 4.07
CA THR A 289 -7.71 -21.71 5.03
C THR A 289 -8.21 -20.80 6.15
N GLN A 290 -7.62 -20.90 7.34
CA GLN A 290 -8.02 -20.10 8.51
C GLN A 290 -8.06 -18.60 8.15
N LYS A 291 -7.06 -18.09 7.42
CA LYS A 291 -6.85 -16.67 7.12
C LYS A 291 -7.87 -16.06 6.15
N GLU A 292 -8.40 -16.85 5.22
CA GLU A 292 -9.46 -16.42 4.29
C GLU A 292 -10.76 -16.03 5.02
N LEU A 293 -10.98 -16.52 6.25
CA LEU A 293 -12.20 -16.26 6.99
C LEU A 293 -12.24 -14.86 7.57
N LEU A 294 -11.12 -14.33 8.06
CA LEU A 294 -11.05 -12.94 8.52
C LEU A 294 -11.38 -12.00 7.36
N PHE A 295 -10.76 -12.24 6.20
CA PHE A 295 -11.08 -11.52 4.97
C PHE A 295 -12.58 -11.57 4.65
N LEU A 296 -13.22 -12.74 4.68
CA LEU A 296 -14.66 -12.87 4.39
C LEU A 296 -15.56 -12.15 5.40
N LYS A 297 -15.12 -12.00 6.66
CA LYS A 297 -15.86 -11.23 7.67
C LYS A 297 -15.75 -9.72 7.46
N LEU A 298 -14.63 -9.26 6.91
CA LEU A 298 -14.32 -7.83 6.75
C LEU A 298 -14.68 -7.26 5.38
N VAL A 299 -14.66 -8.10 4.36
CA VAL A 299 -14.78 -7.68 2.96
C VAL A 299 -16.17 -7.15 2.66
N ASN A 300 -16.22 -6.06 1.90
CA ASN A 300 -17.45 -5.58 1.29
C ASN A 300 -17.97 -6.63 0.28
N PRO A 301 -19.16 -7.22 0.48
CA PRO A 301 -19.66 -8.28 -0.42
C PRO A 301 -19.79 -7.86 -1.88
N LYS A 302 -19.93 -6.55 -2.14
CA LYS A 302 -20.01 -6.00 -3.51
C LYS A 302 -18.71 -6.12 -4.29
N HIS A 303 -17.57 -6.18 -3.60
CA HIS A 303 -16.25 -6.28 -4.22
C HIS A 303 -15.63 -7.68 -4.08
N LEU A 304 -16.35 -8.65 -3.50
CA LEU A 304 -15.83 -10.00 -3.28
C LEU A 304 -15.32 -10.66 -4.57
N GLN A 305 -16.11 -10.61 -5.64
CA GLN A 305 -15.72 -11.17 -6.95
C GLN A 305 -14.50 -10.45 -7.54
N GLU A 306 -14.37 -9.15 -7.28
CA GLU A 306 -13.23 -8.35 -7.72
C GLU A 306 -11.95 -8.80 -7.01
N TYR A 307 -12.01 -8.96 -5.68
CA TYR A 307 -10.89 -9.49 -4.90
C TYR A 307 -10.52 -10.92 -5.31
N GLU A 308 -11.50 -11.80 -5.52
CA GLU A 308 -11.27 -13.16 -6.04
C GLU A 308 -10.47 -13.11 -7.36
N THR A 309 -10.84 -12.19 -8.26
CA THR A 309 -10.11 -11.99 -9.53
C THR A 309 -8.67 -11.53 -9.30
N TRP A 310 -8.41 -10.65 -8.34
CA TRP A 310 -7.04 -10.20 -8.04
C TRP A 310 -6.17 -11.34 -7.58
N PHE A 311 -6.73 -12.20 -6.72
CA PHE A 311 -6.00 -13.32 -6.17
C PHE A 311 -5.71 -14.40 -7.21
N ASP A 312 -6.62 -14.63 -8.16
CA ASP A 312 -6.41 -15.59 -9.27
C ASP A 312 -5.21 -15.21 -10.15
N ILE A 313 -4.87 -13.92 -10.20
CA ILE A 313 -3.70 -13.39 -10.93
C ILE A 313 -2.57 -12.98 -9.98
N ASN A 314 -2.57 -13.54 -8.77
CA ASN A 314 -1.56 -13.35 -7.72
C ASN A 314 -1.29 -11.89 -7.31
N CYS A 315 -2.26 -11.00 -7.53
CA CYS A 315 -2.20 -9.60 -7.13
C CYS A 315 -2.96 -9.40 -5.81
N GLY A 316 -2.41 -8.58 -4.90
CA GLY A 316 -3.10 -8.26 -3.63
C GLY A 316 -3.25 -9.43 -2.67
N ASN A 317 -2.51 -10.52 -2.86
CA ASN A 317 -2.58 -11.72 -2.00
C ASN A 317 -2.37 -11.43 -0.51
N TRP A 318 -1.63 -10.38 -0.16
CA TRP A 318 -1.46 -9.93 1.23
C TRP A 318 -2.80 -9.65 1.93
N ILE A 319 -3.84 -9.25 1.20
CA ILE A 319 -5.19 -9.01 1.73
C ILE A 319 -5.79 -10.30 2.30
N ARG A 320 -5.56 -11.45 1.63
CA ARG A 320 -6.00 -12.78 2.12
C ARG A 320 -5.30 -13.18 3.41
N TYR A 321 -4.12 -12.64 3.65
CA TYR A 321 -3.24 -13.00 4.75
C TYR A 321 -3.05 -11.84 5.73
N LEU A 322 -4.03 -10.93 5.84
CA LEU A 322 -3.99 -9.85 6.81
C LEU A 322 -3.68 -10.42 8.21
N GLY A 323 -2.59 -9.96 8.82
CA GLY A 323 -2.14 -10.41 10.13
C GLY A 323 -1.22 -11.61 10.16
N ASP A 324 -0.76 -12.08 9.00
CA ASP A 324 0.27 -13.10 8.91
C ASP A 324 1.66 -12.46 8.92
N PHE A 325 2.55 -12.95 9.78
CA PHE A 325 4.00 -12.70 9.70
C PHE A 325 4.55 -13.41 8.46
N VAL A 326 4.18 -12.91 7.30
CA VAL A 326 4.96 -13.14 6.10
C VAL A 326 6.08 -12.12 6.24
N GLU A 327 7.25 -12.56 6.73
CA GLU A 327 8.49 -12.04 6.16
C GLU A 327 8.19 -11.97 4.67
N PRO A 328 8.31 -10.81 4.00
CA PRO A 328 8.40 -10.81 2.57
C PRO A 328 9.73 -11.51 2.24
N VAL A 329 9.81 -12.82 2.49
CA VAL A 329 10.50 -13.75 1.62
C VAL A 329 9.91 -13.37 0.30
N LEU A 330 10.72 -12.58 -0.40
CA LEU A 330 10.62 -12.21 -1.78
C LEU A 330 9.60 -13.12 -2.44
N MET A 331 8.57 -12.54 -3.07
CA MET A 331 7.99 -13.13 -4.27
C MET A 331 9.10 -13.22 -5.35
N ASN A 332 10.20 -13.92 -5.04
CA ASN A 332 11.06 -14.60 -5.96
C ASN A 332 10.20 -15.71 -6.54
N PHE A 333 9.29 -15.33 -7.44
CA PHE A 333 8.99 -16.13 -8.60
C PHE A 333 10.24 -16.13 -9.51
N PHE A 334 11.30 -16.77 -9.00
CA PHE A 334 12.29 -17.43 -9.82
C PHE A 334 12.31 -18.89 -9.35
N ASP A 335 11.22 -19.59 -9.66
CA ASP A 335 11.42 -20.94 -10.16
C ASP A 335 12.18 -20.76 -11.48
N SER A 336 13.52 -20.88 -11.39
CA SER A 336 14.34 -21.24 -12.53
C SER A 336 13.71 -22.48 -13.16
N PRO A 337 13.36 -22.48 -14.45
CA PRO A 337 13.26 -23.73 -15.16
C PRO A 337 14.69 -24.28 -15.30
N ASP A 338 14.84 -25.53 -14.88
CA ASP A 338 16.02 -26.41 -14.91
C ASP A 338 16.99 -26.34 -13.71
#